data_AF-A0A958NMZ4-F1
#
_entry.id   AF-A0A958NMZ4-F1
#
_cell.length_a   1.000
_cell.length_b   1.000
_cell.length_c   1.000
_cell.angle_alpha   90.00
_cell.angle_beta   90.00
_cell.angle_gamma   90.00
#
_symmetry.space_group_name_H-M   'P 1'
#
loop_
_entity.id
_entity.type
_entity.pdbx_description
1 polymer ?
#
loop_
_entity_poly.entity_id
_entity_poly.type
_entity_poly.pdbx_seq_one_letter_code
_entity_poly.pdbx_strand_id
1 'polypeptide(L)'
;MKNERIRIEKEHEALKINIRAFFDPRKQQLLMLWIVLFSICGIAIISQFFGNYERGVKLFFVVYLVFWFFFEFKVVYAFRWRKYGLEELIVEKDTFTLVKSIGKRGITTSYRLEDIKKIDFYKDANGKFVKSMNTSYWNINRYSLALYLEKETVPFAIDIESSEAKSILHQLRTAIKELQ
;
A
#
# COMPACT_ATOMS: atom_id res chain seq x y z
N MET A 1 -13.22 -15.62 10.09
CA MET A 1 -12.59 -15.94 8.79
C MET A 1 -11.16 -15.41 8.81
N LYS A 2 -10.17 -16.21 9.24
CA LYS A 2 -8.83 -15.71 9.60
C LYS A 2 -7.66 -16.26 8.76
N ASN A 3 -7.87 -17.14 7.78
CA ASN A 3 -6.75 -17.93 7.20
C ASN A 3 -6.57 -17.90 5.67
N GLU A 4 -7.31 -17.12 4.88
CA GLU A 4 -7.18 -17.18 3.41
C GLU A 4 -6.32 -16.07 2.78
N ARG A 5 -5.91 -15.06 3.55
CA ARG A 5 -5.27 -13.86 3.01
C ARG A 5 -3.77 -14.02 2.79
N ILE A 6 -3.12 -14.84 3.61
CA ILE A 6 -1.67 -15.05 3.58
C ILE A 6 -1.44 -16.50 3.16
N ARG A 7 -0.78 -16.71 2.02
CA ARG A 7 -0.35 -18.03 1.57
C ARG A 7 1.16 -18.09 1.62
N ILE A 8 1.68 -19.16 2.20
CA ILE A 8 3.11 -19.40 2.30
C ILE A 8 3.38 -20.69 1.54
N GLU A 9 4.23 -20.60 0.54
CA GLU A 9 4.68 -21.69 -0.30
C GLU A 9 6.19 -21.81 -0.11
N LYS A 10 6.63 -22.96 0.40
CA LYS A 10 8.05 -23.29 0.50
C LYS A 10 8.38 -24.25 -0.62
N GLU A 11 9.15 -23.79 -1.58
CA GLU A 11 9.80 -24.64 -2.57
C GLU A 11 11.24 -24.92 -2.12
N HIS A 12 11.84 -26.00 -2.61
CA HIS A 12 13.08 -26.59 -2.09
C HIS A 12 14.26 -25.60 -2.00
N GLU A 13 14.24 -24.49 -2.75
CA GLU A 13 15.26 -23.42 -2.71
C GLU A 13 14.66 -21.99 -2.63
N ALA A 14 13.34 -21.86 -2.42
CA ALA A 14 12.68 -20.56 -2.42
C ALA A 14 11.51 -20.48 -1.43
N LEU A 15 11.43 -19.38 -0.70
CA LEU A 15 10.28 -19.05 0.14
C LEU A 15 9.42 -18.01 -0.56
N LYS A 16 8.17 -18.36 -0.89
CA LYS A 16 7.18 -17.45 -1.46
C LYS A 16 6.05 -17.18 -0.46
N ILE A 17 5.80 -15.91 -0.16
CA ILE A 17 4.73 -15.46 0.71
C ILE A 17 3.82 -14.50 -0.07
N ASN A 18 2.57 -14.89 -0.26
CA ASN A 18 1.56 -14.11 -0.94
C ASN A 18 0.61 -13.49 0.09
N ILE A 19 0.56 -12.16 0.16
CA ILE A 19 -0.27 -11.38 1.06
C ILE A 19 -1.32 -10.64 0.22
N ARG A 20 -2.58 -11.09 0.27
CA ARG A 20 -3.68 -10.35 -0.36
C ARG A 20 -3.98 -9.07 0.43
N ALA A 21 -4.49 -8.04 -0.24
CA ALA A 21 -4.91 -6.82 0.44
C ALA A 21 -6.04 -7.08 1.45
N PHE A 22 -6.05 -6.30 2.54
CA PHE A 22 -7.17 -6.32 3.48
C PHE A 22 -8.43 -5.74 2.81
N PHE A 23 -9.50 -6.53 2.78
CA PHE A 23 -10.78 -6.20 2.17
C PHE A 23 -11.91 -6.34 3.19
N ASP A 24 -12.65 -5.26 3.41
CA ASP A 24 -13.87 -5.24 4.22
C ASP A 24 -15.03 -4.82 3.30
N PRO A 25 -16.00 -5.70 3.01
CA PRO A 25 -17.09 -5.41 2.07
C PRO A 25 -17.88 -4.15 2.41
N ARG A 26 -18.15 -3.91 3.70
CA ARG A 26 -18.94 -2.76 4.16
C ARG A 26 -18.14 -1.47 4.00
N LYS A 27 -16.88 -1.48 4.45
CA LYS A 27 -15.99 -0.30 4.27
C LYS A 27 -15.72 -0.02 2.81
N GLN A 28 -15.65 -1.05 1.96
CA GLN A 28 -15.50 -0.90 0.51
C GLN A 28 -16.72 -0.23 -0.12
N GLN A 29 -17.94 -0.63 0.25
CA GLN A 29 -19.17 0.00 -0.24
C GLN A 29 -19.27 1.46 0.20
N LEU A 30 -18.98 1.75 1.47
CA LEU A 30 -18.92 3.12 1.99
C LEU A 30 -17.86 3.95 1.25
N LEU A 31 -16.69 3.38 0.99
CA LEU A 31 -15.63 4.04 0.24
C LEU A 31 -16.06 4.32 -1.22
N MET A 32 -16.77 3.40 -1.86
CA MET A 32 -17.32 3.59 -3.20
C MET A 32 -18.32 4.76 -3.23
N LEU A 33 -19.27 4.77 -2.29
CA LEU A 33 -20.25 5.85 -2.19
C LEU A 33 -19.55 7.20 -1.96
N TRP A 34 -18.56 7.22 -1.07
CA TRP A 34 -17.78 8.42 -0.79
C TRP A 34 -17.02 8.91 -2.04
N ILE A 35 -16.38 8.01 -2.80
CA ILE A 35 -15.72 8.36 -4.08
C ILE A 35 -16.73 8.98 -5.05
N VAL A 36 -17.90 8.35 -5.25
CA VAL A 36 -18.92 8.86 -6.17
C VAL A 36 -19.39 10.27 -5.78
N LEU A 37 -19.71 10.48 -4.50
CA LEU A 37 -20.10 11.80 -4.00
C LEU A 37 -18.97 12.82 -4.16
N PHE A 38 -17.73 12.42 -3.88
CA PHE A 38 -16.54 13.26 -4.04
C PHE A 38 -16.31 13.65 -5.52
N SER A 39 -16.49 12.71 -6.46
CA SER A 39 -16.41 12.98 -7.90
C SER A 39 -17.52 13.93 -8.36
N ILE A 40 -18.76 13.75 -7.88
CA ILE A 40 -19.88 14.66 -8.21
C ILE A 40 -19.58 16.09 -7.76
N CYS A 41 -19.02 16.27 -6.55
CA CYS A 41 -18.56 17.57 -6.08
C CYS A 41 -17.47 18.15 -7.00
N GLY A 42 -16.48 17.35 -7.42
CA GLY A 42 -15.46 17.77 -8.38
C GLY A 42 -16.07 18.26 -9.70
N ILE A 43 -17.04 17.52 -10.25
CA ILE A 43 -17.77 17.89 -11.47
C ILE A 43 -18.53 19.21 -11.30
N ALA A 44 -19.17 19.42 -10.14
CA ALA A 44 -19.87 20.66 -9.84
C ALA A 44 -18.93 21.88 -9.77
N ILE A 45 -17.68 21.70 -9.32
CA ILE A 45 -16.66 22.76 -9.37
C ILE A 45 -16.15 22.97 -10.80
N ILE A 46 -15.95 21.90 -11.57
CA ILE A 46 -15.55 22.00 -12.98
C ILE A 46 -16.60 22.78 -13.78
N SER A 47 -17.90 22.60 -13.51
CA SER A 47 -18.95 23.35 -14.21
C SER A 47 -18.88 24.85 -13.97
N GLN A 48 -18.31 25.31 -12.84
CA GLN A 48 -18.09 26.73 -12.55
C GLN A 48 -17.07 27.37 -13.50
N PHE A 49 -16.22 26.61 -14.20
CA PHE A 49 -15.29 27.18 -15.19
C PHE A 49 -15.99 27.86 -16.37
N PHE A 50 -17.19 27.40 -16.70
CA PHE A 50 -18.02 27.98 -17.76
C PHE A 50 -18.76 29.25 -17.30
N GLY A 51 -18.65 29.62 -16.03
CA GLY A 51 -19.16 30.88 -15.50
C GLY A 51 -18.34 32.11 -15.93
N ASN A 52 -18.99 33.27 -15.90
CA ASN A 52 -18.37 34.56 -16.13
C ASN A 52 -17.65 35.07 -14.87
N TYR A 53 -16.57 34.38 -14.50
CA TYR A 53 -15.72 34.76 -13.38
C TYR A 53 -14.47 35.51 -13.84
N GLU A 54 -13.95 36.36 -12.96
CA GLU A 54 -12.66 37.03 -13.14
C GLU A 54 -11.52 36.00 -13.23
N ARG A 55 -10.44 36.37 -13.94
CA ARG A 55 -9.26 35.52 -14.15
C ARG A 55 -8.65 34.99 -12.85
N GLY A 56 -8.60 35.82 -11.79
CA GLY A 56 -8.06 35.39 -10.49
C GLY A 56 -8.86 34.25 -9.86
N VAL A 57 -10.19 34.33 -9.93
CA VAL A 57 -11.10 33.28 -9.43
C VAL A 57 -10.97 32.00 -10.26
N LYS A 58 -10.82 32.11 -11.59
CA LYS A 58 -10.58 30.94 -12.46
C LYS A 58 -9.26 30.26 -12.13
N LEU A 59 -8.20 31.02 -11.86
CA LEU A 59 -6.90 30.47 -11.46
C LEU A 59 -7.01 29.71 -10.12
N PHE A 60 -7.74 30.27 -9.15
CA PHE A 60 -8.02 29.59 -7.89
C PHE A 60 -8.70 28.23 -8.11
N PHE A 61 -9.72 28.15 -8.96
CA PHE A 61 -10.37 26.88 -9.27
C PHE A 61 -9.42 25.86 -9.91
N VAL A 62 -8.47 26.29 -10.76
CA VAL A 62 -7.49 25.38 -11.37
C VAL A 62 -6.62 24.75 -10.29
N VAL A 63 -6.02 25.59 -9.44
CA VAL A 63 -5.16 25.11 -8.35
C VAL A 63 -5.94 24.18 -7.42
N TYR A 64 -7.15 24.58 -7.05
CA TYR A 64 -8.04 23.77 -6.23
C TYR A 64 -8.33 22.39 -6.86
N LEU A 65 -8.68 22.35 -8.15
CA LEU A 65 -8.96 21.09 -8.84
C LEU A 65 -7.72 20.18 -8.95
N VAL A 66 -6.53 20.74 -9.13
CA VAL A 66 -5.29 19.94 -9.12
C VAL A 66 -5.12 19.23 -7.77
N PHE A 67 -5.32 19.95 -6.66
CA PHE A 67 -5.31 19.33 -5.33
C PHE A 67 -6.45 18.32 -5.17
N TRP A 68 -7.66 18.64 -5.63
CA TRP A 68 -8.82 17.76 -5.54
C TRP A 68 -8.57 16.42 -6.27
N PHE A 69 -8.13 16.48 -7.52
CA PHE A 69 -7.83 15.31 -8.33
C PHE A 69 -6.68 14.48 -7.75
N PHE A 70 -5.68 15.11 -7.13
CA PHE A 70 -4.65 14.38 -6.41
C PHE A 70 -5.24 13.50 -5.29
N PHE A 71 -6.14 14.03 -4.48
CA PHE A 71 -6.81 13.26 -3.43
C PHE A 71 -7.76 12.21 -4.01
N GLU A 72 -8.53 12.55 -5.05
CA GLU A 72 -9.40 11.60 -5.75
C GLU A 72 -8.61 10.40 -6.28
N PHE A 73 -7.47 10.66 -6.93
CA PHE A 73 -6.56 9.62 -7.40
C PHE A 73 -6.05 8.74 -6.25
N LYS A 74 -5.60 9.32 -5.13
CA LYS A 74 -5.13 8.57 -3.96
C LYS A 74 -6.22 7.63 -3.41
N VAL A 75 -7.45 8.11 -3.32
CA VAL A 75 -8.59 7.34 -2.81
C VAL A 75 -9.00 6.23 -3.78
N VAL A 76 -9.06 6.52 -5.08
CA VAL A 76 -9.36 5.52 -6.11
C VAL A 76 -8.28 4.44 -6.16
N TYR A 77 -7.01 4.84 -6.02
CA TYR A 77 -5.89 3.91 -5.89
C TYR A 77 -6.05 2.99 -4.67
N ALA A 78 -6.42 3.56 -3.50
CA ALA A 78 -6.77 2.79 -2.31
C ALA A 78 -7.91 1.82 -2.56
N PHE A 79 -9.01 2.27 -3.14
CA PHE A 79 -10.15 1.43 -3.48
C PHE A 79 -9.75 0.23 -4.36
N ARG A 80 -8.91 0.46 -5.38
CA ARG A 80 -8.41 -0.59 -6.27
C ARG A 80 -7.49 -1.57 -5.55
N TRP A 81 -6.57 -1.08 -4.72
CA TRP A 81 -5.69 -1.93 -3.91
C TRP A 81 -6.50 -2.81 -2.96
N ARG A 82 -7.50 -2.27 -2.26
CA ARG A 82 -8.35 -3.06 -1.36
C ARG A 82 -9.01 -4.24 -2.07
N LYS A 83 -9.41 -4.07 -3.33
CA LYS A 83 -10.13 -5.10 -4.11
C LYS A 83 -9.21 -6.09 -4.83
N TYR A 84 -8.07 -5.64 -5.35
CA TYR A 84 -7.22 -6.42 -6.25
C TYR A 84 -5.74 -6.42 -5.87
N GLY A 85 -5.39 -5.83 -4.73
CA GLY A 85 -4.02 -5.72 -4.26
C GLY A 85 -3.47 -7.06 -3.82
N LEU A 86 -2.25 -7.35 -4.25
CA LEU A 86 -1.46 -8.50 -3.85
C LEU A 86 -0.03 -8.03 -3.61
N GLU A 87 0.54 -8.49 -2.51
CA GLU A 87 1.95 -8.32 -2.21
C GLU A 87 2.60 -9.71 -2.15
N GLU A 88 3.57 -9.97 -3.00
CA GLU A 88 4.32 -11.23 -3.04
C GLU A 88 5.75 -10.96 -2.53
N LEU A 89 6.18 -11.77 -1.58
CA LEU A 89 7.54 -11.78 -1.05
C LEU A 89 8.19 -13.08 -1.53
N ILE A 90 9.29 -12.99 -2.26
CA ILE A 90 10.01 -14.14 -2.78
C ILE A 90 11.44 -14.04 -2.26
N VAL A 91 11.89 -15.07 -1.54
CA VAL A 91 13.28 -15.19 -1.07
C VAL A 91 13.90 -16.37 -1.78
N GLU A 92 14.96 -16.10 -2.53
CA GLU A 92 15.79 -17.07 -3.25
C GLU A 92 17.24 -16.93 -2.76
N LYS A 93 18.14 -17.81 -3.24
CA LYS A 93 19.54 -17.94 -2.76
C LYS A 93 20.28 -16.64 -2.46
N ASP A 94 20.22 -15.62 -3.34
CA ASP A 94 20.92 -14.33 -3.13
C ASP A 94 19.98 -13.11 -3.26
N THR A 95 18.68 -13.33 -3.44
CA THR A 95 17.75 -12.23 -3.77
C THR A 95 16.47 -12.27 -2.95
N PHE A 96 16.09 -11.10 -2.44
CA PHE A 96 14.77 -10.81 -1.91
C PHE A 96 13.99 -10.00 -2.94
N THR A 97 12.89 -10.55 -3.44
CA THR A 97 12.01 -9.88 -4.41
C THR A 97 10.68 -9.53 -3.75
N LEU A 98 10.32 -8.25 -3.83
CA LEU A 98 9.06 -7.67 -3.38
C LEU A 98 8.22 -7.29 -4.60
N VAL A 99 7.11 -7.97 -4.81
CA VAL A 99 6.14 -7.65 -5.86
C VAL A 99 4.93 -6.99 -5.21
N LYS A 100 4.55 -5.80 -5.66
CA LYS A 100 3.27 -5.16 -5.31
C LYS A 100 2.44 -5.03 -6.57
N SER A 101 1.32 -5.74 -6.64
CA SER A 101 0.44 -5.74 -7.81
C SER A 101 -0.99 -5.36 -7.47
N ILE A 102 -1.67 -4.74 -8.44
CA ILE A 102 -3.11 -4.44 -8.43
C ILE A 102 -3.70 -5.09 -9.68
N GLY A 103 -4.33 -6.25 -9.49
CA GLY A 103 -4.84 -7.05 -10.61
C GLY A 103 -3.69 -7.60 -11.46
N LYS A 104 -3.60 -7.18 -12.73
CA LYS A 104 -2.57 -7.64 -13.69
C LYS A 104 -1.34 -6.72 -13.80
N ARG A 105 -1.32 -5.59 -13.09
CA ARG A 105 -0.22 -4.60 -13.16
C ARG A 105 0.47 -4.58 -11.81
N GLY A 106 1.79 -4.61 -11.78
CA GLY A 106 2.56 -4.54 -10.54
C GLY A 106 3.94 -3.95 -10.73
N ILE A 107 4.55 -3.61 -9.60
CA ILE A 107 5.94 -3.17 -9.50
C ILE A 107 6.69 -4.29 -8.79
N THR A 108 7.74 -4.78 -9.43
CA THR A 108 8.66 -5.76 -8.86
C THR A 108 9.93 -5.04 -8.49
N THR A 109 10.36 -5.19 -7.23
CA THR A 109 11.63 -4.65 -6.76
C THR A 109 12.43 -5.78 -6.12
N SER A 110 13.64 -6.00 -6.62
CA SER A 110 14.54 -7.05 -6.13
C SER A 110 15.75 -6.42 -5.45
N TYR A 111 16.16 -7.01 -4.34
CA TYR A 111 17.28 -6.58 -3.50
C TYR A 111 18.20 -7.77 -3.28
N ARG A 112 19.51 -7.55 -3.29
CA ARG A 112 20.47 -8.61 -2.94
C ARG A 112 20.46 -8.82 -1.43
N LEU A 113 20.56 -10.08 -0.98
CA LEU A 113 20.50 -10.38 0.45
C LEU A 113 21.64 -9.71 1.23
N GLU A 114 22.81 -9.55 0.61
CA GLU A 114 23.96 -8.84 1.16
C GLU A 114 23.70 -7.35 1.46
N ASP A 115 22.81 -6.70 0.71
CA ASP A 115 22.46 -5.28 0.92
C ASP A 115 21.50 -5.08 2.10
N ILE A 116 20.83 -6.16 2.54
CA ILE A 116 19.83 -6.14 3.59
C ILE A 116 20.52 -6.20 4.95
N LYS A 117 20.72 -5.03 5.57
CA LYS A 117 21.27 -4.94 6.93
C LYS A 117 20.36 -5.62 7.95
N LYS A 118 19.04 -5.45 7.81
CA LYS A 118 18.05 -6.01 8.74
C LYS A 118 16.64 -6.06 8.16
N ILE A 119 15.88 -7.07 8.57
CA ILE A 119 14.42 -7.10 8.45
C ILE A 119 13.80 -6.99 9.84
N ASP A 120 12.92 -6.01 10.06
CA ASP A 120 12.25 -5.81 11.35
C ASP A 120 10.87 -5.17 11.19
N PHE A 121 10.17 -5.00 12.31
CA PHE A 121 8.94 -4.21 12.36
C PHE A 121 9.17 -2.78 11.84
N TYR A 122 8.20 -2.31 11.05
CA TYR A 122 8.20 -0.93 10.58
C TYR A 122 7.98 0.00 11.78
N LYS A 123 8.96 0.84 12.08
CA LYS A 123 8.83 1.88 13.10
C LYS A 123 8.30 3.13 12.43
N ASP A 124 7.00 3.37 12.58
CA ASP A 124 6.39 4.61 12.11
C ASP A 124 6.95 5.78 12.95
N ALA A 125 7.85 6.56 12.35
CA ALA A 125 8.46 7.73 12.99
C ALA A 125 7.50 8.94 13.03
N ASN A 126 6.30 8.81 12.47
CA ASN A 126 5.38 9.92 12.31
C ASN A 126 4.51 10.18 13.55
N GLY A 127 4.10 11.43 13.74
CA GLY A 127 3.26 11.86 14.86
C GLY A 127 1.85 11.24 14.89
N LYS A 128 1.14 11.40 16.02
CA LYS A 128 -0.19 10.80 16.28
C LYS A 128 -1.23 11.05 15.17
N PHE A 129 -1.19 12.22 14.53
CA PHE A 129 -2.09 12.59 13.43
C PHE A 129 -1.85 11.74 12.16
N VAL A 130 -0.60 11.60 11.75
CA VAL A 130 -0.21 10.79 10.58
C VAL A 130 -0.53 9.32 10.82
N LYS A 131 -0.35 8.84 12.05
CA LYS A 131 -0.75 7.49 12.46
C LYS A 131 -2.26 7.26 12.25
N SER A 132 -3.10 8.23 12.61
CA SER A 132 -4.55 8.14 12.38
C SER A 132 -4.89 8.10 10.88
N MET A 133 -4.24 8.95 10.07
CA MET A 133 -4.41 8.93 8.61
C MET A 133 -4.00 7.58 7.99
N ASN A 134 -2.89 6.99 8.44
CA ASN A 134 -2.41 5.71 7.92
C ASN A 134 -3.33 4.54 8.29
N THR A 135 -4.10 4.65 9.38
CA THR A 135 -5.09 3.61 9.77
C THR A 135 -6.42 3.69 9.03
N SER A 136 -6.64 4.74 8.23
CA SER A 136 -7.90 4.93 7.52
C SER A 136 -8.02 3.98 6.33
N TYR A 137 -9.24 3.48 6.06
CA TYR A 137 -9.47 2.49 5.00
C TYR A 137 -9.15 3.01 3.59
N TRP A 138 -9.24 4.33 3.38
CA TRP A 138 -8.90 5.04 2.14
C TRP A 138 -7.39 5.27 1.97
N ASN A 139 -6.55 4.80 2.90
CA ASN A 139 -5.10 4.89 2.83
C ASN A 139 -4.48 3.47 2.86
N ILE A 140 -3.32 3.29 2.22
CA ILE A 140 -2.62 2.00 2.08
C ILE A 140 -1.25 2.01 2.82
N ASN A 141 -0.99 3.02 3.65
CA ASN A 141 0.33 3.20 4.28
C ASN A 141 0.49 2.50 5.64
N ARG A 142 -0.33 1.49 5.92
CA ARG A 142 -0.25 0.73 7.18
C ARG A 142 0.69 -0.47 7.02
N TYR A 143 1.98 -0.18 6.96
CA TYR A 143 3.03 -1.19 6.85
C TYR A 143 3.36 -1.80 8.21
N SER A 144 3.59 -3.12 8.23
CA SER A 144 3.93 -3.85 9.45
C SER A 144 5.41 -4.22 9.53
N LEU A 145 6.08 -4.41 8.39
CA LEU A 145 7.49 -4.82 8.30
C LEU A 145 8.26 -3.88 7.38
N ALA A 146 9.58 -3.84 7.53
CA ALA A 146 10.46 -3.10 6.64
C ALA A 146 11.82 -3.79 6.46
N LEU A 147 12.35 -3.64 5.25
CA LEU A 147 13.75 -3.92 4.93
C LEU A 147 14.55 -2.66 5.23
N TYR A 148 15.59 -2.78 6.04
CA TYR A 148 16.54 -1.71 6.30
C TYR A 148 17.77 -1.98 5.44
N LEU A 149 17.92 -1.18 4.38
CA LEU A 149 19.08 -1.15 3.51
C LEU A 149 20.05 -0.08 4.02
N GLU A 150 21.22 0.04 3.38
CA GLU A 150 22.20 1.07 3.76
C GLU A 150 21.69 2.50 3.59
N LYS A 151 20.95 2.76 2.49
CA LYS A 151 20.55 4.11 2.07
C LYS A 151 19.06 4.39 2.22
N GLU A 152 18.24 3.35 2.32
CA GLU A 152 16.79 3.49 2.35
C GLU A 152 16.12 2.43 3.22
N THR A 153 14.86 2.68 3.57
CA THR A 153 14.01 1.73 4.29
C THR A 153 12.82 1.42 3.40
N VAL A 154 12.61 0.13 3.11
CA VAL A 154 11.57 -0.33 2.19
C VAL A 154 10.44 -0.96 3.00
N PRO A 155 9.31 -0.27 3.21
CA PRO A 155 8.21 -0.79 3.99
C PRO A 155 7.30 -1.73 3.19
N PHE A 156 6.86 -2.81 3.83
CA PHE A 156 6.00 -3.85 3.25
C PHE A 156 5.09 -4.45 4.32
N ALA A 157 4.41 -5.56 3.99
CA ALA A 157 3.43 -6.23 4.83
C ALA A 157 2.25 -5.31 5.17
N ILE A 158 1.55 -4.82 4.14
CA ILE A 158 0.45 -3.86 4.28
C ILE A 158 -0.74 -4.49 5.02
N ASP A 159 -1.23 -3.80 6.05
CA ASP A 159 -2.43 -4.14 6.84
C ASP A 159 -2.43 -5.55 7.45
N ILE A 160 -1.25 -6.06 7.82
CA ILE A 160 -1.10 -7.36 8.49
C ILE A 160 -1.20 -7.18 10.00
N GLU A 161 -1.85 -8.12 10.71
CA GLU A 161 -1.89 -8.09 12.18
C GLU A 161 -0.50 -8.35 12.79
N SER A 162 -0.24 -7.82 13.99
CA SER A 162 1.06 -7.97 14.65
C SER A 162 1.48 -9.43 14.86
N SER A 163 0.52 -10.34 15.08
CA SER A 163 0.79 -11.79 15.21
C SER A 163 1.21 -12.44 13.89
N GLU A 164 0.54 -12.08 12.81
CA GLU A 164 0.87 -12.55 11.45
C GLU A 164 2.21 -11.99 11.00
N ALA A 165 2.47 -10.70 11.25
CA ALA A 165 3.74 -10.06 10.95
C ALA A 165 4.91 -10.69 11.71
N LYS A 166 4.73 -11.10 12.98
CA LYS A 166 5.73 -11.89 13.72
C LYS A 166 6.02 -13.22 13.05
N SER A 167 4.98 -13.93 12.60
CA SER A 167 5.14 -15.23 11.91
C SER A 167 5.90 -15.07 10.58
N ILE A 168 5.50 -14.09 9.75
CA ILE A 168 6.19 -13.78 8.50
C ILE A 168 7.66 -13.41 8.76
N LEU A 169 7.91 -12.53 9.72
CA LEU A 169 9.27 -12.11 10.07
C LEU A 169 10.15 -13.29 10.50
N HIS A 170 9.61 -14.20 11.31
CA HIS A 170 10.32 -15.40 11.71
C HIS A 170 10.67 -16.28 10.50
N GLN A 171 9.71 -16.54 9.61
CA GLN A 171 9.93 -17.37 8.43
C GLN A 171 10.93 -16.74 7.44
N LEU A 172 10.86 -15.43 7.22
CA LEU A 172 11.82 -14.71 6.39
C LEU A 172 13.24 -14.82 6.96
N ARG A 173 13.41 -14.62 8.27
CA ARG A 173 14.74 -14.74 8.92
C ARG A 173 15.29 -16.16 8.85
N THR A 174 14.44 -17.17 9.04
CA THR A 174 14.84 -18.57 8.92
C THR A 174 15.27 -18.89 7.49
N ALA A 175 14.49 -18.51 6.48
CA ALA A 175 14.83 -18.76 5.08
C ALA A 175 16.12 -18.05 4.65
N ILE A 176 16.33 -16.79 5.04
CA ILE A 176 17.57 -16.07 4.73
C ILE A 176 18.78 -16.76 5.38
N LYS A 177 18.63 -17.29 6.60
CA LYS A 177 19.72 -18.00 7.28
C LYS A 177 20.00 -19.38 6.68
N GLU A 178 18.99 -20.07 6.17
CA GLU A 178 19.15 -21.39 5.52
C GLU A 178 19.77 -21.28 4.11
N LEU A 179 19.66 -20.11 3.47
CA LEU A 179 20.15 -19.85 2.12
C LEU A 179 21.54 -19.15 2.10
N GLN A 180 22.04 -18.70 3.25
CA GLN A 180 23.40 -18.16 3.47
C GLN A 180 24.37 -19.24 3.94
#